data_AF-A0A358XRB4-F1
#
_entry.id   AF-A0A358XRB4-F1
#
_cell.length_a   1.000
_cell.length_b   1.000
_cell.length_c   1.000
_cell.angle_alpha   90.00
_cell.angle_beta   90.00
_cell.angle_gamma   90.00
#
_symmetry.space_group_name_H-M   'P 1'
#
loop_
_entity.id
_entity.type
_entity.pdbx_description
1 polymer ?
#
loop_
_entity_poly.entity_id
_entity_poly.type
_entity_poly.pdbx_seq_one_letter_code
_entity_poly.pdbx_strand_id
1 'polypeptide(L)'
;PIDDRTLEYMHSTNRSAEQIKIVEDYCKSNLLWRTGKEEIQYSSVVEFNLSSLEPTVSGPKRPQDKILVKDLKTTFSHLLDSEHHRQYIPVLQRSESAWLADG
;
A
#
# COMPACT_ATOMS: atom_id res chain seq x y z
N PRO A 1 -12.24 -12.13 5.76
CA PRO A 1 -12.81 -13.42 6.24
C PRO A 1 -11.86 -14.03 7.26
N ILE A 2 -12.35 -14.85 8.18
CA ILE A 2 -11.51 -15.47 9.22
C ILE A 2 -10.88 -16.74 8.64
N ASP A 3 -9.58 -16.90 8.85
CA ASP A 3 -8.75 -18.00 8.34
C ASP A 3 -7.56 -18.28 9.28
N ASP A 4 -6.66 -19.17 8.88
CA ASP A 4 -5.47 -19.52 9.66
C ASP A 4 -4.56 -18.30 9.91
N ARG A 5 -4.41 -17.39 8.94
CA ARG A 5 -3.64 -16.15 9.09
C ARG A 5 -4.21 -15.25 10.18
N THR A 6 -5.53 -15.27 10.35
CA THR A 6 -6.20 -14.55 11.43
C THR A 6 -5.79 -15.10 12.80
N LEU A 7 -5.71 -16.43 12.97
CA LEU A 7 -5.27 -17.04 14.24
C LEU A 7 -3.77 -16.78 14.50
N GLU A 8 -2.94 -16.85 13.46
CA GLU A 8 -1.52 -16.47 13.56
C GLU A 8 -1.36 -15.02 14.03
N TYR A 9 -2.16 -14.11 13.50
CA TYR A 9 -2.17 -12.70 13.93
C TYR A 9 -2.65 -12.54 15.38
N MET A 10 -3.67 -13.29 15.81
CA MET A 10 -4.11 -13.27 17.21
C MET A 10 -3.00 -13.75 18.15
N HIS A 11 -2.29 -14.83 17.78
CA HIS A 11 -1.15 -15.32 18.53
C HIS A 11 -0.02 -14.29 18.59
N SER A 12 0.38 -13.72 17.45
CA SER A 12 1.47 -12.74 17.38
C SER A 12 1.18 -11.44 18.13
N THR A 13 -0.11 -11.12 18.29
CA THR A 13 -0.59 -9.98 19.07
C THR A 13 -1.03 -10.38 20.49
N ASN A 14 -0.48 -11.48 21.01
CA ASN A 14 -0.52 -11.90 22.41
C ASN A 14 -1.92 -12.23 22.97
N ARG A 15 -2.80 -12.81 22.15
CA ARG A 15 -4.05 -13.42 22.64
C ARG A 15 -3.75 -14.80 23.21
N SER A 16 -4.49 -15.19 24.25
CA SER A 16 -4.29 -16.50 24.89
C SER A 16 -4.70 -17.64 23.97
N ALA A 17 -4.09 -18.81 24.16
CA ALA A 17 -4.41 -20.00 23.37
C ALA A 17 -5.88 -20.41 23.52
N GLU A 18 -6.46 -20.24 24.72
CA GLU A 18 -7.87 -20.50 24.99
C GLU A 18 -8.77 -19.58 24.15
N GLN A 19 -8.44 -18.29 24.08
CA GLN A 19 -9.20 -17.33 23.29
C GLN A 19 -9.12 -17.64 21.80
N ILE A 20 -7.94 -17.99 21.30
CA ILE A 20 -7.74 -18.38 19.89
C ILE A 20 -8.59 -19.59 19.55
N LYS A 21 -8.57 -20.62 20.41
CA LYS A 21 -9.38 -21.84 20.22
C LYS A 21 -10.87 -21.55 20.20
N ILE A 22 -11.37 -20.69 21.11
CA ILE A 22 -12.79 -20.29 21.13
C ILE A 22 -13.18 -19.64 19.80
N VAL A 23 -12.35 -18.74 19.28
CA VAL A 23 -12.61 -18.07 17.99
C VAL A 23 -12.61 -19.06 16.84
N GLU A 24 -11.64 -19.97 16.79
CA GLU A 24 -11.55 -21.01 15.78
C GLU A 24 -12.80 -21.91 15.77
N ASP A 25 -13.13 -22.50 16.92
CA ASP A 25 -14.26 -23.43 17.07
C ASP A 25 -15.58 -22.74 16.71
N TYR A 26 -15.77 -21.51 17.19
CA TYR A 26 -16.95 -20.72 16.88
C TYR A 26 -17.06 -20.41 15.39
N CYS A 27 -15.99 -19.91 14.76
CA CYS A 27 -16.03 -19.54 13.35
C CYS A 27 -16.23 -20.75 12.43
N LYS A 28 -15.62 -21.90 12.75
CA LYS A 28 -15.82 -23.15 12.01
C LYS A 28 -17.24 -23.69 12.16
N SER A 29 -17.80 -23.64 13.37
CA SER A 29 -19.16 -24.13 13.64
C SER A 29 -20.25 -23.25 13.00
N ASN A 30 -19.98 -21.96 12.79
CA ASN A 30 -20.95 -21.00 12.27
C ASN A 30 -20.74 -20.64 10.79
N LEU A 31 -19.96 -21.44 10.03
CA LEU A 31 -19.71 -21.22 8.59
C LEU A 31 -19.07 -19.84 8.30
N LEU A 32 -18.33 -19.29 9.25
CA LEU A 32 -17.59 -18.01 9.11
C LEU A 32 -16.13 -18.23 8.70
N TRP A 33 -15.68 -19.49 8.72
CA TRP A 33 -14.32 -19.89 8.40
C TRP A 33 -14.09 -19.96 6.88
N ARG A 34 -13.00 -19.34 6.40
CA ARG A 34 -12.62 -19.32 4.98
C ARG A 34 -11.53 -20.35 4.69
N THR A 35 -11.80 -21.26 3.75
CA THR A 35 -10.84 -22.26 3.26
C THR A 35 -10.22 -21.90 1.91
N GLY A 36 -10.78 -20.89 1.23
CA GLY A 36 -10.35 -20.49 -0.12
C GLY A 36 -11.08 -21.24 -1.24
N LYS A 37 -11.86 -22.28 -0.91
CA LYS A 37 -12.58 -23.13 -1.86
C LYS A 37 -14.08 -22.88 -1.93
N GLU A 38 -14.59 -21.96 -1.11
CA GLU A 38 -16.02 -21.62 -1.08
C GLU A 38 -16.45 -20.96 -2.40
N GLU A 39 -17.58 -21.42 -2.95
CA GLU A 39 -18.23 -20.86 -4.14
C GLU A 39 -19.12 -19.67 -3.74
N ILE A 40 -18.50 -18.50 -3.55
CA ILE A 40 -19.20 -17.28 -3.17
C ILE A 40 -19.63 -16.52 -4.43
N GLN A 41 -20.93 -16.21 -4.53
CA GLN A 41 -21.46 -15.39 -5.62
C GLN A 41 -21.40 -13.90 -5.23
N TYR A 42 -20.67 -13.12 -6.03
CA TYR A 42 -20.59 -11.66 -5.90
C TYR A 42 -21.34 -10.98 -7.05
N SER A 43 -21.81 -9.76 -6.84
CA SER A 43 -22.44 -8.96 -7.91
C SER A 43 -21.46 -8.54 -9.00
N SER A 44 -20.17 -8.43 -8.67
CA SER A 44 -19.07 -8.16 -9.59
C SER A 44 -17.78 -8.78 -9.04
N VAL A 45 -16.95 -9.31 -9.94
CA VAL A 45 -15.65 -9.91 -9.62
C VAL A 45 -14.57 -9.15 -10.38
N VAL A 46 -13.56 -8.66 -9.65
CA VAL A 46 -12.38 -8.01 -10.21
C VAL A 46 -11.17 -8.86 -9.85
N GLU A 47 -10.38 -9.22 -10.86
CA GLU A 47 -9.18 -10.04 -10.70
C GLU A 47 -7.92 -9.18 -10.69
N PHE A 48 -6.95 -9.55 -9.85
CA PHE A 48 -5.67 -8.86 -9.78
C PHE A 48 -4.53 -9.86 -9.56
N ASN A 49 -3.58 -9.89 -10.50
CA ASN A 49 -2.42 -10.78 -10.42
C ASN A 49 -1.32 -10.13 -9.56
N LEU A 50 -1.08 -10.67 -8.37
CA LEU A 50 -0.04 -10.20 -7.45
C LEU A 50 1.37 -10.27 -8.04
N SER A 51 1.66 -11.19 -8.96
CA SER A 51 2.98 -11.29 -9.61
C SER A 51 3.26 -10.12 -10.55
N SER A 52 2.24 -9.37 -10.96
CA SER A 52 2.39 -8.16 -11.79
C SER A 52 2.58 -6.87 -10.97
N LEU A 53 2.58 -6.98 -9.63
CA LEU A 53 2.67 -5.83 -8.75
C LEU A 53 4.08 -5.21 -8.77
N GLU A 54 4.13 -3.91 -9.05
CA GLU A 54 5.34 -3.09 -8.93
C GLU A 54 5.22 -2.08 -7.77
N PRO A 55 6.32 -1.71 -7.10
CA PRO A 55 6.32 -0.67 -6.08
C PRO A 55 5.83 0.68 -6.61
N THR A 56 4.93 1.33 -5.87
CA THR A 56 4.31 2.60 -6.27
C THR A 56 4.26 3.62 -5.15
N VAL A 57 4.15 4.89 -5.52
CA VAL A 57 3.83 6.03 -4.64
C VAL A 57 2.47 6.60 -5.06
N SER A 58 1.66 6.99 -4.08
CA SER A 58 0.40 7.68 -4.31
C SER A 58 0.58 9.20 -4.24
N GLY A 59 -0.01 9.95 -5.16
CA GLY A 59 -0.09 11.41 -5.11
C GLY A 59 0.25 12.12 -6.41
N PRO A 60 0.48 13.46 -6.38
CA PRO A 60 0.74 14.28 -5.18
C PRO A 60 -0.52 14.79 -4.47
N LYS A 61 -1.70 14.77 -5.10
CA LYS A 61 -2.93 15.39 -4.57
C LYS A 61 -4.00 14.40 -4.11
N ARG A 62 -4.11 13.23 -4.76
CA ARG A 62 -5.16 12.26 -4.45
C ARG A 62 -4.56 10.87 -4.22
N PRO A 63 -5.09 10.08 -3.28
CA PRO A 63 -4.54 8.76 -2.94
C PRO A 63 -4.66 7.75 -4.10
N GLN A 64 -5.63 7.91 -5.00
CA GLN A 64 -5.82 7.07 -6.18
C GLN A 64 -4.84 7.38 -7.32
N ASP A 65 -4.09 8.48 -7.26
CA ASP A 65 -3.10 8.82 -8.28
C ASP A 65 -1.86 7.93 -8.09
N LYS A 66 -1.74 6.88 -8.90
CA LYS A 66 -0.67 5.87 -8.79
C LYS A 66 0.52 6.23 -9.68
N ILE A 67 1.70 6.35 -9.08
CA ILE A 67 2.98 6.57 -9.77
C ILE A 67 3.90 5.39 -9.48
N LEU A 68 4.45 4.72 -10.50
CA LEU A 68 5.46 3.69 -10.28
C LEU A 68 6.72 4.32 -9.67
N VAL A 69 7.36 3.66 -8.70
CA VAL A 69 8.56 4.20 -8.03
C VAL A 69 9.67 4.53 -9.03
N LYS A 70 9.84 3.70 -10.07
CA LYS A 70 10.81 3.90 -11.15
C LYS A 70 10.59 5.20 -11.93
N ASP A 71 9.34 5.67 -12.01
CA ASP A 71 8.94 6.85 -12.77
C ASP A 71 8.80 8.11 -11.90
N LEU A 72 8.94 7.97 -10.58
CA LEU A 72 8.63 9.02 -9.61
C LEU A 72 9.35 10.34 -9.88
N LYS A 73 10.65 10.31 -10.20
CA LYS A 73 11.44 11.51 -10.45
C LYS A 73 10.88 12.29 -11.65
N THR A 74 10.69 11.61 -12.76
CA THR A 74 10.21 12.22 -14.01
C THR A 74 8.79 12.75 -13.83
N THR A 75 7.90 11.94 -13.26
CA THR A 75 6.50 12.33 -13.06
C THR A 75 6.38 13.50 -12.09
N PHE A 76 7.13 13.52 -10.99
CA PHE A 76 7.12 14.63 -10.05
C PHE A 76 7.64 15.92 -10.67
N SER A 77 8.76 15.87 -11.39
CA SER A 77 9.31 17.06 -12.08
C SER A 77 8.31 17.64 -13.08
N HIS A 78 7.64 16.77 -13.86
CA HIS A 78 6.60 17.20 -14.78
C HIS A 78 5.41 17.84 -14.06
N LEU A 79 4.89 17.21 -13.01
CA LEU A 79 3.76 17.73 -12.24
C LEU A 79 4.07 19.08 -11.57
N LEU A 80 5.29 19.25 -11.08
CA LEU A 80 5.73 20.50 -10.47
C LEU A 80 5.73 21.66 -11.48
N ASP A 81 6.15 21.38 -12.71
CA ASP A 81 6.14 22.37 -13.79
C ASP A 81 4.71 22.64 -14.27
N SER A 82 3.95 21.60 -14.62
CA SER A 82 2.62 21.76 -15.21
C SER A 82 1.59 22.34 -14.25
N GLU A 83 1.65 22.02 -12.96
CA GLU A 83 0.63 22.44 -11.99
C GLU A 83 1.06 23.66 -11.17
N HIS A 84 2.36 23.83 -10.94
CA HIS A 84 2.88 24.90 -10.09
C HIS A 84 3.78 25.88 -10.82
N HIS A 85 4.02 25.70 -12.13
CA HIS A 85 4.90 26.55 -12.96
C HIS A 85 6.30 26.68 -12.34
N ARG A 86 6.79 25.58 -11.74
CA ARG A 86 8.08 25.51 -11.05
C ARG A 86 8.92 24.39 -11.65
N GLN A 87 10.10 24.74 -12.13
CA GLN A 87 11.05 23.76 -12.61
C GLN A 87 11.82 23.13 -11.45
N TYR A 88 11.87 21.80 -11.43
CA TYR A 88 12.70 21.07 -10.48
C TYR A 88 14.18 21.24 -10.84
N ILE A 89 14.96 21.83 -9.93
CA ILE A 89 16.42 21.95 -10.06
C ILE A 89 17.08 20.80 -9.27
N PRO A 90 17.84 19.90 -9.94
CA PRO A 90 18.61 18.86 -9.28
C PRO A 90 19.62 19.44 -8.28
N VAL A 91 19.86 18.74 -7.15
CA VAL A 91 20.74 19.23 -6.07
C VAL A 91 22.10 19.70 -6.59
N LEU A 92 22.71 18.95 -7.51
CA LEU A 92 24.03 19.27 -8.11
C LEU A 92 24.04 20.56 -8.96
N GLN A 93 22.89 21.03 -9.40
CA GLN A 93 22.72 22.24 -10.21
C GLN A 93 22.14 23.40 -9.39
N ARG A 94 21.80 23.17 -8.11
CA ARG A 94 21.41 24.25 -7.21
C ARG A 94 22.68 25.03 -6.88
N SER A 95 22.68 26.32 -7.19
CA SER A 95 23.74 27.21 -6.74
C SER A 95 23.71 27.31 -5.21
N GLU A 96 24.51 26.50 -4.52
CA GLU A 96 24.81 26.71 -3.08
C GLU A 96 25.59 28.02 -2.85
N SER A 97 26.07 28.64 -3.92
CA SER A 97 26.87 29.86 -3.95
C SER A 97 26.14 31.16 -3.56
N ALA A 98 24.84 31.12 -3.22
CA ALA A 98 24.15 32.32 -2.73
C ALA A 98 24.55 32.71 -1.29
N TRP A 99 25.04 31.78 -0.47
CA TRP A 99 25.42 32.04 0.93
C TRP A 99 26.93 32.17 1.18
N LEU A 100 27.76 31.66 0.28
CA LEU A 100 29.24 31.73 0.37
C LEU A 100 29.85 32.97 -0.28
N ALA A 101 29.05 33.77 -1.00
CA ALA A 101 29.52 34.96 -1.73
C ALA A 101 29.37 36.28 -0.95
N ASP A 102 28.70 36.27 0.21
CA ASP A 102 28.48 37.44 1.09
C ASP A 102 29.48 37.52 2.25
N GLY A 103 30.66 36.88 2.12
CA GLY A 103 31.76 36.93 3.08
C GLY A 103 32.95 37.73 2.58
#